data_AF-A0A2M8TE84-F1
#
_entry.id   AF-A0A2M8TE84-F1
#
_cell.length_a   1.000
_cell.length_b   1.000
_cell.length_c   1.000
_cell.angle_alpha   90.00
_cell.angle_beta   90.00
_cell.angle_gamma   90.00
#
_symmetry.space_group_name_H-M   'P 1'
#
loop_
_entity.id
_entity.type
_entity.pdbx_description
1 polymer ?
#
loop_
_entity_poly.entity_id
_entity_poly.type
_entity_poly.pdbx_seq_one_letter_code
_entity_poly.pdbx_strand_id
1 'polypeptide(L)' 'MQSSNLTSFETLELRKILGDEINTYKKIGSMVKMTTDEDLKSFLKKMKDTEKSNIQSIQNFMGNQ' A
#
# COMPACT_ATOMS: atom_id res chain seq x y z
N MET A 1 24.56 0.77 5.91
CA MET A 1 23.13 1.04 5.70
C MET A 1 22.95 2.54 5.81
N GLN A 2 22.53 3.22 4.74
CA GLN A 2 22.33 4.67 4.76
C GLN A 2 21.15 4.97 5.69
N SER A 3 21.42 5.59 6.83
CA SER A 3 20.38 6.27 7.62
C SER A 3 19.96 7.49 6.80
N SER A 4 18.93 7.31 5.98
CA SER A 4 18.26 8.42 5.32
C SER A 4 17.39 9.11 6.36
N ASN A 5 17.96 10.14 7.01
CA ASN A 5 17.22 11.09 7.82
C ASN A 5 16.28 11.87 6.90
N LEU A 6 15.08 11.32 6.69
CA LEU A 6 14.01 11.99 5.97
C LEU A 6 13.73 13.31 6.67
N THR A 7 13.68 14.37 5.87
CA THR A 7 13.19 15.66 6.34
C THR A 7 11.73 15.53 6.79
N SER A 8 11.26 16.51 7.57
CA SER A 8 9.86 16.54 7.99
C SER A 8 8.89 16.56 6.80
N PHE A 9 9.28 17.20 5.70
CA PHE A 9 8.48 17.24 4.47
C PHE A 9 8.43 15.88 3.77
N GLU A 10 9.57 15.19 3.61
CA GLU A 10 9.60 13.84 3.02
C GLU A 10 8.82 12.85 3.88
N THR A 11 8.93 12.96 5.21
CA THR A 11 8.14 12.13 6.14
C THR A 11 6.64 12.38 5.98
N LEU A 12 6.22 13.64 5.84
CA LEU A 12 4.81 13.99 5.63
C LEU A 12 4.29 13.42 4.32
N GLU A 13 5.04 13.56 3.23
CA GLU A 13 4.62 13.05 1.92
C GLU A 13 4.57 11.53 1.90
N LEU A 14 5.54 10.84 2.50
CA LEU A 14 5.51 9.38 2.63
C LEU A 14 4.33 8.89 3.46
N ARG A 15 3.93 9.60 4.52
CA ARG A 15 2.71 9.28 5.28
C ARG A 15 1.44 9.43 4.45
N LYS A 16 1.40 10.44 3.58
CA LYS A 16 0.27 10.66 2.67
C LYS A 16 0.18 9.52 1.65
N ILE A 17 1.30 9.19 1.00
CA ILE A 17 1.38 8.07 0.06
C ILE A 17 0.98 6.75 0.74
N LEU A 18 1.51 6.48 1.94
CA LEU A 18 1.12 5.32 2.73
C LEU A 18 -0.39 5.27 3.02
N GLY A 19 -0.98 6.42 3.36
CA GLY A 19 -2.42 6.56 3.58
C GLY A 19 -3.23 6.22 2.33
N ASP A 20 -2.79 6.67 1.15
CA ASP A 20 -3.45 6.40 -0.13
C ASP A 20 -3.37 4.92 -0.50
N GLU A 21 -2.22 4.27 -0.37
CA GLU A 21 -2.05 2.82 -0.58
C GLU A 21 -2.95 1.99 0.37
N ILE A 22 -3.03 2.37 1.66
CA ILE A 22 -3.93 1.72 2.63
C ILE A 22 -5.40 1.87 2.22
N ASN A 23 -5.79 3.05 1.74
CA ASN A 23 -7.15 3.31 1.29
C ASN A 23 -7.49 2.50 0.03
N THR A 24 -6.57 2.42 -0.93
CA THR A 24 -6.72 1.61 -2.15
C THR A 24 -6.81 0.13 -1.81
N TYR A 25 -5.91 -0.40 -0.98
CA TYR A 25 -5.94 -1.78 -0.48
C TYR A 25 -7.31 -2.14 0.14
N LYS A 26 -7.88 -1.26 0.96
CA LYS A 26 -9.20 -1.45 1.57
C LYS A 26 -10.32 -1.45 0.53
N LYS A 27 -10.30 -0.50 -0.42
CA LYS A 27 -11.28 -0.43 -1.51
C LYS A 27 -11.28 -1.70 -2.35
N ILE A 28 -10.11 -2.18 -2.76
CA ILE A 28 -9.96 -3.45 -3.50
C ILE A 28 -10.47 -4.61 -2.64
N GLY A 29 -10.16 -4.63 -1.34
CA GLY A 29 -10.70 -5.63 -0.41
C GLY A 29 -12.23 -5.69 -0.38
N SER A 30 -12.91 -4.55 -0.48
CA SER A 30 -14.37 -4.50 -0.61
C SER A 30 -14.84 -4.96 -1.99
N MET A 31 -14.18 -4.53 -3.07
CA MET A 31 -14.50 -4.96 -4.44
C MET A 31 -14.41 -6.47 -4.60
N VAL A 32 -13.34 -7.11 -4.10
CA VAL A 32 -13.17 -8.58 -4.11
C VAL A 32 -14.34 -9.32 -3.47
N LYS A 33 -14.95 -8.76 -2.41
CA LYS A 33 -16.12 -9.38 -1.73
C LYS A 33 -17.41 -9.26 -2.54
N MET A 34 -17.51 -8.25 -3.38
CA MET A 34 -18.71 -7.94 -4.17
C MET A 34 -18.65 -8.55 -5.58
N THR A 35 -17.45 -8.85 -6.08
CA THR A 35 -17.24 -9.44 -7.40
C THR A 35 -17.59 -10.93 -7.40
N THR A 36 -18.45 -11.34 -8.34
CA THR A 36 -18.79 -12.75 -8.59
C THR A 36 -17.98 -13.37 -9.71
N ASP A 37 -17.52 -12.57 -10.67
CA ASP A 37 -16.64 -13.01 -11.75
C ASP A 37 -15.27 -13.45 -11.19
N GLU A 38 -14.91 -14.71 -11.41
CA GLU A 38 -13.74 -15.30 -10.75
C GLU A 38 -12.41 -14.83 -11.36
N ASP A 39 -12.38 -14.50 -12.66
CA ASP A 39 -11.20 -13.95 -13.32
C ASP A 39 -10.91 -12.54 -12.82
N LEU A 40 -11.94 -11.68 -12.75
CA LEU A 40 -11.86 -10.35 -12.17
C LEU A 40 -11.52 -10.41 -10.69
N LYS A 41 -12.11 -11.34 -9.92
CA LYS A 41 -11.76 -11.54 -8.51
C LYS A 41 -10.29 -11.93 -8.34
N SER A 42 -9.77 -12.82 -9.18
CA SER A 42 -8.36 -13.22 -9.20
C SER A 42 -7.45 -12.03 -9.50
N PHE A 43 -7.80 -11.23 -10.49
CA PHE A 43 -7.08 -10.00 -10.82
C PHE A 43 -7.08 -8.99 -9.65
N LEU A 44 -8.24 -8.74 -9.04
CA LEU A 44 -8.36 -7.85 -7.89
C LEU A 44 -7.55 -8.35 -6.68
N LYS A 45 -7.49 -9.67 -6.45
CA LYS A 45 -6.62 -10.26 -5.41
C LYS A 45 -5.15 -9.97 -5.67
N LYS A 46 -4.67 -10.13 -6.91
CA LYS A 46 -3.29 -9.80 -7.28
C LYS A 46 -2.97 -8.31 -7.05
N MET A 47 -3.87 -7.42 -7.48
CA MET A 47 -3.72 -5.99 -7.20
C MET A 47 -3.65 -5.72 -5.70
N LYS A 48 -4.54 -6.34 -4.91
CA LYS A 48 -4.55 -6.19 -3.46
C LYS A 48 -3.22 -6.63 -2.82
N ASP A 49 -2.62 -7.70 -3.33
CA ASP A 49 -1.31 -8.18 -2.86
C ASP A 49 -0.18 -7.21 -3.24
N THR A 50 -0.24 -6.57 -4.42
CA THR A 50 0.68 -5.49 -4.80
C THR A 50 0.60 -4.30 -3.85
N GLU A 51 -0.60 -3.79 -3.58
CA GLU A 51 -0.79 -2.67 -2.62
C GLU A 51 -0.26 -3.03 -1.22
N LYS A 52 -0.48 -4.28 -0.78
CA LYS A 52 0.07 -4.78 0.49
C LYS A 52 1.61 -4.73 0.49
N SER A 53 2.24 -5.14 -0.61
CA SER A 53 3.70 -5.07 -0.76
C SER A 53 4.20 -3.63 -0.73
N ASN A 54 3.50 -2.69 -1.36
CA ASN A 54 3.85 -1.27 -1.34
C ASN A 54 3.76 -0.68 0.07
N ILE A 55 2.66 -0.95 0.79
CA ILE A 55 2.47 -0.56 2.19
C ILE A 55 3.65 -1.03 3.05
N GLN A 56 4.04 -2.30 2.91
CA GLN A 56 5.16 -2.87 3.65
C GLN A 56 6.49 -2.22 3.27
N SER A 57 6.74 -1.98 1.98
CA SER A 57 7.95 -1.29 1.51
C SER A 57 8.07 0.12 2.08
N ILE A 58 6.99 0.90 2.09
CA ILE A 58 6.97 2.26 2.63
C ILE A 58 7.16 2.22 4.15
N GLN A 59 6.46 1.32 4.86
CA GLN A 59 6.62 1.16 6.31
C GLN A 59 8.04 0.75 6.69
N ASN A 60 8.65 -0.19 5.97
CA ASN A 60 10.02 -0.62 6.20
C ASN A 60 11.01 0.51 5.92
N PHE A 61 10.80 1.29 4.86
CA PHE A 61 11.62 2.44 4.54
C PHE A 61 11.55 3.52 5.64
N MET A 62 10.35 3.79 6.16
CA MET A 62 10.13 4.75 7.25
C MET A 62 10.56 4.22 8.63
N GLY A 63 10.53 2.91 8.86
CA GLY A 63 10.83 2.25 10.15
C GLY A 63 12.30 1.87 10.32
N ASN A 64 13.07 1.75 9.23
CA ASN A 64 14.53 1.56 9.26
C ASN A 64 15.31 2.89 9.47
N GLN A 65 14.68 3.87 10.15
CA GLN A 65 15.35 5.08 10.61
C GLN A 65 16.08 4.85 11.93
#